data_AF-A0A943FWJ4-F1
#
_entry.id   AF-A0A943FWJ4-F1
#
_cell.length_a   1.000
_cell.length_b   1.000
_cell.length_c   1.000
_cell.angle_alpha   90.00
_cell.angle_beta   90.00
_cell.angle_gamma   90.00
#
_symmetry.space_group_name_H-M   'P 1'
#
loop_
_entity.id
_entity.type
_entity.pdbx_description
1 polymer ?
#
loop_
_entity_poly.entity_id
_entity_poly.type
_entity_poly.pdbx_seq_one_letter_code
_entity_poly.pdbx_strand_id
1 'polypeptide(L)'
;MTIINDTTVVVFSSAELKEALENNNGYTYIYFGSNITLTSGILISSNKSEVIIDGTYNDIIYEYVDQKKLGTGDGIRVNSALNKKVTVKNMKVVGYNYYGIIYVPESNTFKDTVIEYNNINYVGPQISFNPSGLTRFVDCDITIHDNYASGNEVCECNRVEIGGATTIIHKSTANSSFWFRNQSPSLTILKNAVVNFQSVSRELIYGVTDLNFVIDYNASFHVTTHNGMGYGNFGTGSTVINDGAELVINQTSKNGSYATWYSYGLITLNFGSTLSIISNYDSIGSANYNIYFQGDKSGLVLNNPEKVVLYNSVANVINTNSTSTFKFTYSRINLFDKAITISSEISKDTLPTYAWYKESELSSVDGRFSSSKTVVSSNNYTEEELKKLPSLDNFNILGKKIISVGTFLFRMAAVTDKDVVMTGITLPQSSVLIKYDDVEALSLTNDDGGFTYSYSDPLTIGTIVTFNCKTHNDLLYYTKQIEIVYSGELTLDSATKSFSFNVSPISTNPLLCPRLTNLEVVVTDSRINSSAWKLYATIDHELESDNGYVLDDGIVFVDDLNNVIALSDVETLVYTGDENGGLTRVTTVSWDDDKGILLQVKKPLENGVSYTAKIIWRVEE
;
A
#
# COMPACT_ATOMS: atom_id res chain seq x y z
N MET A 1 41.04 15.23 -13.70
CA MET A 1 40.05 14.16 -13.90
C MET A 1 40.80 12.86 -14.17
N THR A 2 40.23 11.71 -13.80
CA THR A 2 40.83 10.38 -14.07
C THR A 2 39.94 9.63 -15.06
N ILE A 3 40.43 9.42 -16.27
CA ILE A 3 39.70 8.69 -17.32
C ILE A 3 39.76 7.19 -17.00
N ILE A 4 38.59 6.55 -16.88
CA ILE A 4 38.49 5.10 -16.68
C ILE A 4 38.39 4.40 -18.03
N ASN A 5 37.55 4.92 -18.93
CA ASN A 5 37.39 4.45 -20.32
C ASN A 5 36.70 5.55 -21.16
N ASP A 6 36.32 5.22 -22.40
CA ASP A 6 35.73 6.16 -23.37
C ASP A 6 34.38 6.75 -22.94
N THR A 7 33.68 6.14 -21.98
CA THR A 7 32.37 6.60 -21.49
C THR A 7 32.38 6.98 -20.00
N THR A 8 33.45 6.70 -19.28
CA THR A 8 33.50 6.76 -17.81
C THR A 8 34.68 7.59 -17.30
N VAL A 9 34.42 8.53 -16.40
CA VAL A 9 35.43 9.40 -15.82
C VAL A 9 35.19 9.69 -14.34
N VAL A 10 36.27 9.92 -13.58
CA VAL A 10 36.23 10.42 -12.21
C VAL A 10 36.62 11.91 -12.20
N VAL A 11 35.79 12.74 -11.57
CA VAL A 11 36.02 14.18 -11.44
C VAL A 11 36.28 14.56 -9.98
N PHE A 12 37.15 15.55 -9.78
CA PHE A 12 37.61 16.01 -8.46
C PHE A 12 37.32 17.50 -8.23
N SER A 13 36.65 18.17 -9.17
CA SER A 13 36.29 19.58 -9.04
C SER A 13 35.07 19.95 -9.88
N SER A 14 34.45 21.09 -9.57
CA SER A 14 33.34 21.63 -10.36
C SER A 14 33.73 21.92 -11.82
N ALA A 15 34.99 22.29 -12.08
CA ALA A 15 35.47 22.55 -13.44
C ALA A 15 35.52 21.26 -14.26
N GLU A 16 36.00 20.18 -13.66
CA GLU A 16 36.05 18.87 -14.30
C GLU A 16 34.66 18.27 -14.52
N LEU A 17 33.75 18.43 -13.55
CA LEU A 17 32.35 18.05 -13.72
C LEU A 17 31.70 18.80 -14.89
N LYS A 18 31.94 20.12 -14.98
CA LYS A 18 31.47 20.94 -16.09
C LYS A 18 32.03 20.46 -17.43
N GLU A 19 33.34 20.23 -17.50
CA GLU A 19 34.00 19.70 -18.70
C GLU A 19 33.41 18.36 -19.13
N ALA A 20 33.19 17.44 -18.18
CA ALA A 20 32.62 16.12 -18.45
C ALA A 20 31.21 16.20 -19.03
N LEU A 21 30.37 17.11 -18.52
CA LEU A 21 28.96 17.24 -18.89
C LEU A 21 28.72 18.09 -20.16
N GLU A 22 29.47 19.19 -20.35
CA GLU A 22 29.28 20.14 -21.46
C GLU A 22 29.91 19.67 -22.77
N ASN A 23 31.08 19.02 -22.69
CA ASN A 23 31.83 18.68 -23.89
C ASN A 23 31.29 17.44 -24.61
N ASN A 24 31.52 17.40 -25.92
CA ASN A 24 31.30 16.23 -26.75
C ASN A 24 32.46 15.23 -26.60
N ASN A 25 32.61 14.65 -25.41
CA ASN A 25 33.75 13.82 -24.99
C ASN A 25 33.43 12.33 -24.85
N GLY A 26 32.22 11.89 -25.18
CA GLY A 26 31.78 10.49 -25.02
C GLY A 26 31.39 10.08 -23.59
N TYR A 27 31.76 10.85 -22.56
CA TYR A 27 31.47 10.48 -21.17
C TYR A 27 29.97 10.54 -20.85
N THR A 28 29.44 9.43 -20.36
CA THR A 28 28.04 9.27 -19.91
C THR A 28 27.96 8.78 -18.48
N TYR A 29 29.05 8.30 -17.90
CA TYR A 29 29.16 7.92 -16.49
C TYR A 29 30.23 8.76 -15.81
N ILE A 30 29.84 9.57 -14.83
CA ILE A 30 30.73 10.46 -14.10
C ILE A 30 30.72 10.08 -12.61
N TYR A 31 31.86 9.65 -12.10
CA TYR A 31 32.09 9.44 -10.67
C TYR A 31 32.65 10.70 -9.99
N PHE A 32 32.32 10.92 -8.73
CA PHE A 32 33.03 11.89 -7.90
C PHE A 32 34.20 11.21 -7.18
N GLY A 33 35.39 11.80 -7.29
CA GLY A 33 36.58 11.39 -6.53
C GLY A 33 36.90 12.30 -5.34
N SER A 34 36.06 13.31 -5.09
CA SER A 34 36.12 14.23 -3.95
C SER A 34 34.76 14.92 -3.77
N ASN A 35 34.57 15.64 -2.66
CA ASN A 35 33.45 16.56 -2.53
C ASN A 35 33.51 17.63 -3.64
N ILE A 36 32.35 18.01 -4.18
CA ILE A 36 32.21 18.98 -5.26
C ILE A 36 31.32 20.14 -4.80
N THR A 37 31.87 21.34 -4.73
CA THR A 37 31.09 22.57 -4.64
C THR A 37 30.99 23.21 -6.02
N LEU A 38 29.77 23.36 -6.52
CA LEU A 38 29.52 23.94 -7.84
C LEU A 38 29.95 25.42 -7.85
N THR A 39 30.72 25.84 -8.85
CA THR A 39 31.21 27.24 -8.97
C THR A 39 30.61 28.01 -10.14
N SER A 40 30.03 27.30 -11.11
CA SER A 40 29.33 27.86 -12.27
C SER A 40 28.30 26.86 -12.78
N GLY A 41 27.20 27.33 -13.39
CA GLY A 41 26.21 26.41 -13.95
C GLY A 41 26.78 25.55 -15.08
N ILE A 42 26.12 24.43 -15.31
CA ILE A 42 26.56 23.39 -16.24
C ILE A 42 25.42 23.07 -17.21
N LEU A 43 25.71 23.09 -18.50
CA LEU A 43 24.75 22.74 -19.55
C LEU A 43 25.03 21.33 -20.08
N ILE A 44 24.14 20.37 -19.86
CA ILE A 44 24.37 19.00 -20.36
C ILE A 44 24.42 19.02 -21.89
N SER A 45 25.48 18.45 -22.47
CA SER A 45 25.67 18.40 -23.92
C SER A 45 24.47 17.75 -24.63
N SER A 46 24.04 18.31 -25.76
CA SER A 46 22.97 17.73 -26.57
C SER A 46 23.30 16.37 -27.18
N ASN A 47 24.57 15.98 -27.16
CA ASN A 47 25.05 14.70 -27.69
C ASN A 47 24.98 13.56 -26.67
N LYS A 48 24.55 13.83 -25.43
CA LYS A 48 24.43 12.84 -24.35
C LYS A 48 22.96 12.50 -24.15
N SER A 49 22.51 11.35 -24.67
CA SER A 49 21.13 10.93 -24.46
C SER A 49 20.87 10.54 -23.01
N GLU A 50 21.86 9.92 -22.38
CA GLU A 50 21.79 9.47 -20.99
C GLU A 50 23.07 9.85 -20.26
N VAL A 51 22.93 10.28 -19.01
CA VAL A 51 24.05 10.61 -18.13
C VAL A 51 23.79 10.07 -16.73
N ILE A 52 24.82 9.51 -16.11
CA ILE A 52 24.86 9.11 -14.71
C ILE A 52 25.92 9.97 -14.01
N ILE A 53 25.51 10.65 -12.94
CA ILE A 53 26.36 11.37 -12.00
C ILE A 53 26.33 10.58 -10.69
N ASP A 54 27.38 9.83 -10.42
CA ASP A 54 27.51 9.00 -9.23
C ASP A 54 28.49 9.68 -8.26
N GLY A 55 28.01 10.01 -7.05
CA GLY A 55 28.85 10.65 -6.05
C GLY A 55 29.77 9.69 -5.31
N THR A 56 29.91 8.44 -5.76
CA THR A 56 30.75 7.43 -5.11
C THR A 56 31.95 7.07 -5.97
N TYR A 57 33.12 6.87 -5.36
CA TYR A 57 34.24 6.23 -6.04
C TYR A 57 35.08 5.46 -5.02
N ASN A 58 35.46 4.21 -5.35
CA ASN A 58 36.12 3.28 -4.44
C ASN A 58 35.38 3.14 -3.09
N ASP A 59 34.06 2.95 -3.16
CA ASP A 59 33.16 2.78 -2.02
C ASP A 59 33.08 3.98 -1.05
N ILE A 60 33.58 5.15 -1.46
CA ILE A 60 33.48 6.41 -0.71
C ILE A 60 32.41 7.29 -1.33
N ILE A 61 31.37 7.62 -0.57
CA ILE A 61 30.32 8.59 -0.94
C ILE A 61 30.79 10.02 -0.67
N TYR A 62 30.71 10.89 -1.66
CA TYR A 62 31.08 12.31 -1.60
C TYR A 62 29.87 13.24 -1.56
N GLU A 63 30.12 14.49 -1.15
CA GLU A 63 29.13 15.56 -1.06
C GLU A 63 29.10 16.43 -2.34
N TYR A 64 27.90 16.75 -2.81
CA TYR A 64 27.61 17.79 -3.79
C TYR A 64 27.01 19.02 -3.08
N VAL A 65 27.62 20.19 -3.29
CA VAL A 65 27.12 21.46 -2.78
C VAL A 65 26.79 22.37 -3.95
N ASP A 66 25.54 22.81 -4.01
CA ASP A 66 25.04 23.69 -5.07
C ASP A 66 25.62 25.12 -4.95
N GLN A 67 25.38 25.98 -5.95
CA GLN A 67 25.71 27.39 -5.86
C GLN A 67 24.69 28.15 -5.02
N LYS A 68 25.18 29.09 -4.20
CA LYS A 68 24.35 30.13 -3.57
C LYS A 68 23.90 31.17 -4.60
N LYS A 69 23.08 30.75 -5.56
CA LYS A 69 22.49 31.57 -6.61
C LYS A 69 21.11 31.03 -6.97
N LEU A 70 20.31 31.87 -7.62
CA LEU A 70 18.88 31.65 -7.83
C LEU A 70 18.48 31.61 -9.32
N GLY A 71 19.45 31.66 -10.24
CA GLY A 71 19.17 31.63 -11.67
C GLY A 71 19.01 30.21 -12.20
N THR A 72 18.20 30.06 -13.24
CA THR A 72 18.04 28.79 -14.00
C THR A 72 19.33 28.33 -14.67
N GLY A 73 20.27 29.25 -14.90
CA GLY A 73 21.59 28.97 -15.47
C GLY A 73 22.68 28.71 -14.44
N ASP A 74 22.35 28.67 -13.14
CA ASP A 74 23.34 28.49 -12.07
C ASP A 74 23.46 27.04 -11.57
N GLY A 75 22.52 26.15 -11.90
CA GLY A 75 22.58 24.72 -11.59
C GLY A 75 23.08 23.86 -12.75
N ILE A 76 22.85 22.55 -12.68
CA ILE A 76 23.02 21.62 -13.80
C ILE A 76 21.72 21.63 -14.62
N ARG A 77 21.81 21.92 -15.91
CA ARG A 77 20.66 22.17 -16.78
C ARG A 77 20.61 21.20 -17.95
N VAL A 78 19.42 20.66 -18.19
CA VAL A 78 19.10 19.96 -19.44
C VAL A 78 19.01 20.96 -20.60
N ASN A 79 19.68 20.63 -21.71
CA ASN A 79 19.84 21.54 -22.84
C ASN A 79 19.00 21.16 -24.07
N SER A 80 18.69 19.88 -24.25
CA SER A 80 18.12 19.35 -25.49
C SER A 80 17.08 18.26 -25.24
N ALA A 81 16.11 18.15 -26.14
CA ALA A 81 15.14 17.03 -26.20
C ALA A 81 15.81 15.66 -26.34
N LEU A 82 17.08 15.65 -26.77
CA LEU A 82 17.90 14.44 -26.88
C LEU A 82 18.39 13.95 -25.51
N ASN A 83 18.47 14.81 -24.49
CA ASN A 83 18.77 14.39 -23.13
C ASN A 83 17.53 13.68 -22.54
N LYS A 84 17.49 12.36 -22.70
CA LYS A 84 16.36 11.51 -22.30
C LYS A 84 16.40 11.12 -20.83
N LYS A 85 17.58 10.85 -20.28
CA LYS A 85 17.71 10.46 -18.86
C LYS A 85 18.92 11.10 -18.19
N VAL A 86 18.72 11.66 -17.00
CA VAL A 86 19.81 12.05 -16.10
C VAL A 86 19.59 11.33 -14.78
N THR A 87 20.56 10.53 -14.35
CA THR A 87 20.55 9.84 -13.07
C THR A 87 21.58 10.48 -12.15
N VAL A 88 21.15 10.92 -10.98
CA VAL A 88 22.02 11.39 -9.90
C VAL A 88 21.95 10.35 -8.79
N LYS A 89 23.09 9.80 -8.39
CA LYS A 89 23.09 8.70 -7.41
C LYS A 89 24.21 8.70 -6.40
N ASN A 90 23.97 8.03 -5.28
CA ASN A 90 24.92 7.76 -4.20
C ASN A 90 25.67 9.02 -3.73
N MET A 91 24.96 10.04 -3.27
CA MET A 91 25.59 11.28 -2.80
C MET A 91 24.81 11.99 -1.70
N LYS A 92 25.55 12.75 -0.89
CA LYS A 92 24.98 13.76 0.00
C LYS A 92 24.87 15.07 -0.77
N VAL A 93 23.76 15.78 -0.61
CA VAL A 93 23.47 17.00 -1.35
C VAL A 93 23.06 18.13 -0.41
N VAL A 94 23.78 19.25 -0.52
CA VAL A 94 23.37 20.54 0.06
C VAL A 94 22.89 21.44 -1.07
N GLY A 95 21.57 21.58 -1.18
CA GLY A 95 20.92 22.44 -2.19
C GLY A 95 20.78 23.88 -1.71
N TYR A 96 20.95 24.83 -2.63
CA TYR A 96 20.75 26.27 -2.38
C TYR A 96 19.88 26.95 -3.43
N ASN A 97 19.81 26.41 -4.65
CA ASN A 97 18.96 26.91 -5.74
C ASN A 97 17.60 26.19 -5.71
N TYR A 98 16.50 26.95 -5.83
CA TYR A 98 15.16 26.37 -5.87
C TYR A 98 14.86 25.62 -7.18
N TYR A 99 15.68 25.77 -8.22
CA TYR A 99 15.57 24.95 -9.44
C TYR A 99 16.11 23.51 -9.28
N GLY A 100 16.58 23.15 -8.08
CA GLY A 100 17.04 21.80 -7.76
C GLY A 100 18.43 21.46 -8.29
N ILE A 101 18.80 20.19 -8.12
CA ILE A 101 20.10 19.66 -8.57
C ILE A 101 20.15 19.69 -10.10
N ILE A 102 19.09 19.16 -10.74
CA ILE A 102 18.89 19.18 -12.18
C ILE A 102 17.68 20.05 -12.52
N TYR A 103 17.94 21.09 -13.31
CA TYR A 103 16.91 21.97 -13.87
C TYR A 103 16.55 21.52 -15.30
N VAL A 104 15.27 21.23 -15.52
CA VAL A 104 14.70 20.97 -16.86
C VAL A 104 13.80 22.15 -17.24
N PRO A 105 14.09 22.86 -18.35
CA PRO A 105 13.26 23.99 -18.76
C PRO A 105 11.80 23.58 -18.99
N GLU A 106 10.86 24.46 -18.63
CA GLU A 106 9.44 24.23 -18.89
C GLU A 106 9.13 24.32 -20.38
N SER A 107 8.98 23.16 -21.02
CA SER A 107 8.59 23.04 -22.42
C SER A 107 8.15 21.61 -22.71
N ASN A 108 7.11 21.46 -23.54
CA ASN A 108 6.66 20.17 -24.03
C ASN A 108 7.75 19.38 -24.81
N THR A 109 8.83 20.06 -25.23
CA THR A 109 10.04 19.44 -25.79
C THR A 109 10.70 18.43 -24.83
N PHE A 110 10.55 18.62 -23.52
CA PHE A 110 11.18 17.78 -22.47
C PHE A 110 10.21 16.80 -21.81
N LYS A 111 9.02 16.57 -22.40
CA LYS A 111 8.00 15.66 -21.83
C LYS A 111 8.49 14.22 -21.61
N ASP A 112 9.49 13.80 -22.39
CA ASP A 112 10.10 12.47 -22.35
C ASP A 112 11.42 12.45 -21.56
N THR A 113 11.81 13.56 -20.93
CA THR A 113 13.02 13.63 -20.11
C THR A 113 12.73 13.09 -18.71
N VAL A 114 13.55 12.11 -18.30
CA VAL A 114 13.51 11.47 -16.98
C VAL A 114 14.68 11.99 -16.14
N ILE A 115 14.38 12.50 -14.95
CA ILE A 115 15.37 12.82 -13.93
C ILE A 115 15.20 11.82 -12.80
N GLU A 116 16.23 11.03 -12.53
CA GLU A 116 16.23 10.00 -11.48
C GLU A 116 17.23 10.37 -10.39
N TYR A 117 16.76 10.37 -9.15
CA TYR A 117 17.55 10.49 -7.94
C TYR A 117 17.52 9.13 -7.25
N ASN A 118 18.69 8.51 -7.06
CA ASN A 118 18.80 7.16 -6.52
C ASN A 118 19.83 7.14 -5.37
N ASN A 119 19.43 6.74 -4.17
CA ASN A 119 20.31 6.75 -3.00
C ASN A 119 20.90 8.16 -2.73
N ILE A 120 20.01 9.14 -2.57
CA ILE A 120 20.35 10.55 -2.32
C ILE A 120 19.93 10.96 -0.92
N ASN A 121 20.85 11.59 -0.18
CA ASN A 121 20.53 12.34 1.03
C ASN A 121 20.55 13.84 0.70
N TYR A 122 19.37 14.45 0.59
CA TYR A 122 19.20 15.84 0.18
C TYR A 122 18.73 16.72 1.32
N VAL A 123 19.36 17.89 1.44
CA VAL A 123 18.94 18.98 2.31
C VAL A 123 18.98 20.29 1.54
N GLY A 124 17.86 20.99 1.43
CA GLY A 124 17.81 22.25 0.71
C GLY A 124 16.39 22.74 0.40
N PRO A 125 16.26 23.76 -0.47
CA PRO A 125 14.99 24.45 -0.69
C PRO A 125 14.02 23.71 -1.63
N GLN A 126 14.52 22.91 -2.57
CA GLN A 126 13.76 22.13 -3.55
C GLN A 126 14.73 21.21 -4.30
N ILE A 127 14.44 19.92 -4.44
CA ILE A 127 15.41 18.96 -5.01
C ILE A 127 15.39 18.94 -6.55
N SER A 128 14.24 19.20 -7.17
CA SER A 128 14.06 19.04 -8.63
C SER A 128 13.11 20.07 -9.24
N PHE A 129 13.38 20.44 -10.49
CA PHE A 129 12.47 21.20 -11.34
C PHE A 129 12.38 20.51 -12.71
N ASN A 130 11.30 19.75 -12.93
CA ASN A 130 11.01 19.05 -14.18
C ASN A 130 9.51 19.09 -14.51
N PRO A 131 8.98 20.29 -14.83
CA PRO A 131 7.54 20.51 -14.93
C PRO A 131 6.88 19.79 -16.10
N SER A 132 7.63 19.25 -17.07
CA SER A 132 7.07 18.57 -18.25
C SER A 132 7.33 17.06 -18.27
N GLY A 133 8.45 16.61 -17.69
CA GLY A 133 8.91 15.23 -17.76
C GLY A 133 8.56 14.37 -16.54
N LEU A 134 9.35 13.32 -16.34
CA LEU A 134 9.24 12.42 -15.19
C LEU A 134 10.38 12.69 -14.20
N THR A 135 10.03 12.83 -12.92
CA THR A 135 11.01 12.82 -11.81
C THR A 135 10.85 11.54 -11.02
N ARG A 136 11.95 10.84 -10.75
CA ARG A 136 11.94 9.59 -9.97
C ARG A 136 12.84 9.72 -8.76
N PHE A 137 12.35 9.30 -7.60
CA PHE A 137 13.12 9.20 -6.35
C PHE A 137 13.16 7.73 -5.92
N VAL A 138 14.35 7.16 -5.71
CA VAL A 138 14.51 5.77 -5.25
C VAL A 138 15.52 5.75 -4.11
N ASP A 139 15.17 5.12 -3.00
CA ASP A 139 16.04 5.01 -1.81
C ASP A 139 16.55 6.38 -1.33
N CYS A 140 15.69 7.41 -1.29
CA CYS A 140 16.12 8.78 -0.98
C CYS A 140 15.70 9.23 0.43
N ASP A 141 16.54 10.05 1.05
CA ASP A 141 16.21 10.84 2.25
C ASP A 141 16.21 12.32 1.87
N ILE A 142 15.03 12.95 1.81
CA ILE A 142 14.86 14.31 1.29
C ILE A 142 14.31 15.22 2.39
N THR A 143 15.03 16.28 2.75
CA THR A 143 14.54 17.33 3.65
C THR A 143 14.45 18.67 2.93
N ILE A 144 13.24 19.20 2.82
CA ILE A 144 12.96 20.53 2.25
C ILE A 144 12.88 21.58 3.36
N HIS A 145 13.71 22.62 3.31
CA HIS A 145 13.66 23.78 4.19
C HIS A 145 14.42 24.99 3.62
N ASP A 146 14.30 26.14 4.26
CA ASP A 146 15.07 27.34 3.91
C ASP A 146 16.57 27.05 3.96
N ASN A 147 17.23 27.19 2.81
CA ASN A 147 18.68 27.11 2.73
C ASN A 147 19.17 28.00 1.59
N TYR A 148 19.66 29.20 1.93
CA TYR A 148 19.91 30.31 1.02
C TYR A 148 18.67 30.80 0.25
N ALA A 149 18.05 29.96 -0.59
CA ALA A 149 16.68 30.17 -1.07
C ALA A 149 15.67 29.74 0.01
N SER A 150 14.46 30.30 -0.05
CA SER A 150 13.34 29.82 0.75
C SER A 150 12.99 28.39 0.38
N GLY A 151 12.65 27.59 1.38
CA GLY A 151 12.06 26.28 1.18
C GLY A 151 10.77 26.42 0.39
N ASN A 152 10.64 25.63 -0.67
CA ASN A 152 9.50 25.68 -1.56
C ASN A 152 8.85 24.30 -1.63
N GLU A 153 8.63 23.76 -2.83
CA GLU A 153 8.14 22.39 -3.01
C GLU A 153 9.27 21.35 -2.86
N VAL A 154 8.91 20.07 -2.76
CA VAL A 154 9.82 18.96 -3.05
C VAL A 154 10.25 19.04 -4.52
N CYS A 155 9.28 19.17 -5.43
CA CYS A 155 9.56 19.47 -6.82
C CYS A 155 8.37 20.13 -7.53
N GLU A 156 8.71 20.88 -8.56
CA GLU A 156 7.80 21.22 -9.66
C GLU A 156 7.93 20.16 -10.74
N CYS A 157 6.83 19.48 -11.08
CA CYS A 157 6.85 18.23 -11.83
C CYS A 157 5.60 18.04 -12.72
N ASN A 158 5.69 17.20 -13.75
CA ASN A 158 4.49 16.62 -14.38
C ASN A 158 4.19 15.25 -13.79
N ARG A 159 5.17 14.34 -13.87
CA ARG A 159 5.05 12.97 -13.39
C ARG A 159 6.09 12.71 -12.32
N VAL A 160 5.68 12.02 -11.26
CA VAL A 160 6.53 11.61 -10.13
C VAL A 160 6.42 10.12 -9.90
N GLU A 161 7.56 9.46 -9.76
CA GLU A 161 7.67 8.09 -9.29
C GLU A 161 8.51 8.04 -8.01
N ILE A 162 8.08 7.29 -7.00
CA ILE A 162 8.81 7.12 -5.75
C ILE A 162 8.95 5.62 -5.46
N GLY A 163 10.19 5.15 -5.31
CA GLY A 163 10.52 3.74 -5.11
C GLY A 163 11.47 3.49 -3.94
N GLY A 164 11.74 2.21 -3.70
CA GLY A 164 12.65 1.78 -2.64
C GLY A 164 12.19 2.20 -1.25
N ALA A 165 13.14 2.35 -0.33
CA ALA A 165 12.90 2.91 0.99
C ALA A 165 13.15 4.43 0.96
N THR A 166 12.11 5.23 0.71
CA THR A 166 12.23 6.69 0.54
C THR A 166 11.53 7.45 1.66
N THR A 167 12.23 8.41 2.27
CA THR A 167 11.68 9.33 3.28
C THR A 167 11.75 10.78 2.79
N ILE A 168 10.65 11.52 2.89
CA ILE A 168 10.55 12.93 2.50
C ILE A 168 9.98 13.75 3.66
N ILE A 169 10.74 14.73 4.13
CA ILE A 169 10.35 15.69 5.17
C ILE A 169 10.27 17.09 4.56
N HIS A 170 9.05 17.60 4.44
CA HIS A 170 8.75 18.91 3.88
C HIS A 170 8.46 19.91 5.01
N LYS A 171 9.43 20.80 5.30
CA LYS A 171 9.32 21.82 6.37
C LYS A 171 8.91 23.20 5.87
N SER A 172 8.72 23.37 4.56
CA SER A 172 8.33 24.66 3.99
C SER A 172 6.96 25.10 4.49
N THR A 173 6.86 26.38 4.80
CA THR A 173 5.60 27.06 5.10
C THR A 173 5.05 27.80 3.89
N ALA A 174 5.73 27.81 2.74
CA ALA A 174 5.36 28.62 1.58
C ALA A 174 4.35 27.91 0.67
N ASN A 175 4.77 26.80 0.04
CA ASN A 175 3.98 26.07 -0.95
C ASN A 175 3.75 24.61 -0.54
N SER A 176 2.75 23.99 -1.14
CA SER A 176 2.44 22.57 -0.97
C SER A 176 3.48 21.69 -1.69
N SER A 177 3.56 20.41 -1.33
CA SER A 177 4.80 19.66 -1.46
C SER A 177 5.17 19.25 -2.90
N PHE A 178 4.21 18.87 -3.73
CA PHE A 178 4.44 18.53 -5.13
C PHE A 178 3.57 19.42 -6.02
N TRP A 179 4.20 20.25 -6.85
CA TRP A 179 3.49 21.07 -7.82
C TRP A 179 3.41 20.35 -9.15
N PHE A 180 2.26 19.73 -9.38
CA PHE A 180 1.93 19.06 -10.63
C PHE A 180 1.48 20.06 -11.69
N ARG A 181 2.02 19.93 -12.90
CA ARG A 181 1.83 20.85 -14.03
C ARG A 181 1.66 20.05 -15.33
N ASN A 182 1.15 20.71 -16.37
CA ASN A 182 1.00 20.17 -17.73
C ASN A 182 -0.01 19.02 -17.84
N GLN A 183 -0.05 18.35 -19.00
CA GLN A 183 -1.02 17.31 -19.32
C GLN A 183 -0.63 15.96 -18.73
N SER A 184 -1.65 15.22 -18.25
CA SER A 184 -1.54 13.87 -17.70
C SER A 184 -0.59 13.77 -16.50
N PRO A 185 -0.76 14.63 -15.47
CA PRO A 185 0.06 14.58 -14.27
C PRO A 185 -0.14 13.25 -13.53
N SER A 186 0.93 12.72 -12.93
CA SER A 186 0.86 11.47 -12.19
C SER A 186 1.76 11.43 -10.97
N LEU A 187 1.31 10.73 -9.94
CA LEU A 187 2.11 10.29 -8.80
C LEU A 187 1.99 8.77 -8.69
N THR A 188 3.12 8.08 -8.79
CA THR A 188 3.18 6.62 -8.66
C THR A 188 4.15 6.24 -7.55
N ILE A 189 3.68 5.43 -6.59
CA ILE A 189 4.53 4.74 -5.64
C ILE A 189 4.84 3.37 -6.23
N LEU A 190 6.11 3.08 -6.50
CA LEU A 190 6.57 1.92 -7.26
C LEU A 190 6.39 0.61 -6.48
N LYS A 191 6.31 -0.52 -7.20
CA LYS A 191 6.12 -1.87 -6.62
C LYS A 191 7.09 -2.11 -5.46
N ASN A 192 6.59 -2.70 -4.37
CA ASN A 192 7.34 -3.04 -3.15
C ASN A 192 8.03 -1.84 -2.44
N ALA A 193 7.75 -0.60 -2.83
CA ALA A 193 8.35 0.56 -2.18
C ALA A 193 7.74 0.81 -0.80
N VAL A 194 8.55 1.35 0.12
CA VAL A 194 8.10 1.84 1.42
C VAL A 194 8.42 3.32 1.48
N VAL A 195 7.39 4.15 1.34
CA VAL A 195 7.52 5.60 1.25
C VAL A 195 6.90 6.28 2.46
N ASN A 196 7.70 7.08 3.17
CA ASN A 196 7.25 7.89 4.28
C ASN A 196 7.33 9.37 3.91
N PHE A 197 6.20 10.05 3.94
CA PHE A 197 6.09 11.47 3.65
C PHE A 197 5.55 12.24 4.85
N GLN A 198 6.23 13.30 5.25
CA GLN A 198 5.78 14.21 6.29
C GLN A 198 5.89 15.67 5.84
N SER A 199 4.77 16.41 5.89
CA SER A 199 4.75 17.87 5.72
C SER A 199 4.35 18.54 7.03
N VAL A 200 5.21 19.45 7.50
CA VAL A 200 5.05 20.13 8.80
C VAL A 200 3.96 21.22 8.74
N SER A 201 3.74 21.83 7.58
CA SER A 201 2.86 23.01 7.47
C SER A 201 1.94 23.01 6.26
N ARG A 202 2.08 22.04 5.35
CA ARG A 202 1.46 22.12 4.02
C ARG A 202 0.85 20.79 3.56
N GLU A 203 0.14 20.88 2.46
CA GLU A 203 -0.52 19.79 1.74
C GLU A 203 0.48 19.00 0.89
N LEU A 204 0.06 17.84 0.37
CA LEU A 204 0.85 17.00 -0.53
C LEU A 204 0.85 17.53 -1.98
N ILE A 205 -0.31 17.91 -2.51
CA ILE A 205 -0.60 18.15 -3.92
C ILE A 205 -0.90 19.62 -4.19
N TYR A 206 -0.33 20.14 -5.27
CA TYR A 206 -0.62 21.46 -5.82
C TYR A 206 -0.81 21.43 -7.33
N GLY A 207 -1.75 22.24 -7.84
CA GLY A 207 -1.84 22.61 -9.25
C GLY A 207 -2.90 21.91 -10.09
N VAL A 208 -3.48 20.79 -9.66
CA VAL A 208 -4.35 19.94 -10.51
C VAL A 208 -5.51 19.30 -9.75
N THR A 209 -6.61 19.02 -10.46
CA THR A 209 -7.76 18.27 -9.94
C THR A 209 -7.86 16.85 -10.50
N ASP A 210 -7.07 16.55 -11.53
CA ASP A 210 -7.15 15.33 -12.33
C ASP A 210 -5.88 14.45 -12.21
N LEU A 211 -5.17 14.52 -11.08
CA LEU A 211 -3.96 13.72 -10.85
C LEU A 211 -4.25 12.22 -10.99
N ASN A 212 -3.46 11.51 -11.82
CA ASN A 212 -3.44 10.05 -11.81
C ASN A 212 -2.57 9.56 -10.65
N PHE A 213 -3.18 8.91 -9.66
CA PHE A 213 -2.51 8.51 -8.43
C PHE A 213 -2.49 6.99 -8.29
N VAL A 214 -1.30 6.39 -8.25
CA VAL A 214 -1.13 4.93 -8.20
C VAL A 214 -0.24 4.55 -7.03
N ILE A 215 -0.72 3.65 -6.18
CA ILE A 215 0.13 2.90 -5.24
C ILE A 215 0.25 1.50 -5.81
N ASP A 216 1.44 1.16 -6.31
CA ASP A 216 1.65 -0.07 -7.07
C ASP A 216 1.78 -1.29 -6.15
N TYR A 217 1.80 -2.49 -6.73
CA TYR A 217 1.71 -3.78 -6.02
C TYR A 217 2.63 -3.85 -4.78
N ASN A 218 2.05 -4.23 -3.65
CA ASN A 218 2.73 -4.40 -2.36
C ASN A 218 3.53 -3.17 -1.87
N ALA A 219 3.25 -1.98 -2.39
CA ALA A 219 3.90 -0.75 -1.93
C ALA A 219 3.14 -0.12 -0.76
N SER A 220 3.85 0.48 0.19
CA SER A 220 3.29 1.25 1.31
C SER A 220 3.61 2.73 1.15
N PHE A 221 2.58 3.57 1.25
CA PHE A 221 2.73 5.03 1.29
C PHE A 221 2.07 5.63 2.52
N HIS A 222 2.91 6.13 3.44
CA HIS A 222 2.47 6.81 4.65
C HIS A 222 2.58 8.32 4.49
N VAL A 223 1.44 9.00 4.46
CA VAL A 223 1.34 10.44 4.25
C VAL A 223 0.88 11.10 5.54
N THR A 224 1.74 11.94 6.13
CA THR A 224 1.37 12.84 7.21
C THR A 224 1.47 14.28 6.73
N THR A 225 0.35 15.01 6.69
CA THR A 225 0.32 16.41 6.25
C THR A 225 -0.32 17.31 7.29
N HIS A 226 0.01 18.60 7.25
CA HIS A 226 -0.64 19.57 8.11
C HIS A 226 -2.09 19.82 7.66
N ASN A 227 -2.27 20.01 6.36
CA ASN A 227 -3.47 20.61 5.78
C ASN A 227 -4.32 19.66 4.90
N GLY A 228 -4.01 18.36 4.89
CA GLY A 228 -4.65 17.38 4.01
C GLY A 228 -3.86 17.11 2.73
N MET A 229 -4.50 16.52 1.73
CA MET A 229 -3.85 16.07 0.49
C MET A 229 -3.63 17.21 -0.49
N GLY A 230 -4.61 18.06 -0.78
CA GLY A 230 -4.53 19.07 -1.83
C GLY A 230 -4.70 20.49 -1.32
N TYR A 231 -3.95 21.44 -1.87
CA TYR A 231 -4.20 22.86 -1.64
C TYR A 231 -5.56 23.26 -2.22
N GLY A 232 -6.43 23.83 -1.37
CA GLY A 232 -7.79 24.16 -1.77
C GLY A 232 -8.60 22.90 -2.10
N ASN A 233 -9.07 22.80 -3.35
CA ASN A 233 -9.81 21.65 -3.86
C ASN A 233 -9.04 20.81 -4.88
N PHE A 234 -7.71 20.97 -4.99
CA PHE A 234 -6.89 20.07 -5.78
C PHE A 234 -7.00 18.63 -5.30
N GLY A 235 -6.81 17.68 -6.20
CA GLY A 235 -7.17 16.29 -5.96
C GLY A 235 -6.83 15.36 -7.10
N THR A 236 -7.41 14.16 -7.04
CA THR A 236 -7.10 13.07 -7.97
C THR A 236 -8.22 12.86 -8.99
N GLY A 237 -7.86 12.63 -10.25
CA GLY A 237 -8.79 12.28 -11.33
C GLY A 237 -8.96 10.77 -11.49
N SER A 238 -7.99 10.00 -11.02
CA SER A 238 -8.04 8.54 -10.93
C SER A 238 -7.14 8.11 -9.78
N THR A 239 -7.57 7.11 -9.02
CA THR A 239 -6.73 6.53 -7.97
C THR A 239 -6.83 5.02 -7.98
N VAL A 240 -5.68 4.34 -8.00
CA VAL A 240 -5.58 2.89 -7.92
C VAL A 240 -4.63 2.53 -6.78
N ILE A 241 -5.13 1.74 -5.83
CA ILE A 241 -4.33 1.10 -4.80
C ILE A 241 -4.29 -0.38 -5.18
N ASN A 242 -3.16 -0.83 -5.74
CA ASN A 242 -2.99 -2.16 -6.31
C ASN A 242 -2.97 -3.26 -5.24
N ASP A 243 -2.91 -4.52 -5.68
CA ASP A 243 -2.98 -5.66 -4.77
C ASP A 243 -1.87 -5.58 -3.71
N GLY A 244 -2.27 -5.85 -2.46
CA GLY A 244 -1.38 -5.80 -1.29
C GLY A 244 -0.83 -4.40 -0.96
N ALA A 245 -1.17 -3.36 -1.71
CA ALA A 245 -0.64 -2.02 -1.52
C ALA A 245 -1.36 -1.27 -0.38
N GLU A 246 -0.67 -0.37 0.28
CA GLU A 246 -1.15 0.35 1.46
C GLU A 246 -1.02 1.87 1.29
N LEU A 247 -2.11 2.59 1.61
CA LEU A 247 -2.14 4.04 1.71
C LEU A 247 -2.67 4.46 3.08
N VAL A 248 -1.85 5.19 3.85
CA VAL A 248 -2.25 5.81 5.12
C VAL A 248 -2.16 7.32 4.98
N ILE A 249 -3.25 8.04 5.30
CA ILE A 249 -3.30 9.50 5.26
C ILE A 249 -3.67 10.03 6.64
N ASN A 250 -2.74 10.78 7.23
CA ASN A 250 -2.89 11.45 8.52
C ASN A 250 -2.83 12.96 8.32
N GLN A 251 -3.93 13.65 8.59
CA GLN A 251 -3.97 15.11 8.65
C GLN A 251 -3.82 15.56 10.09
N THR A 252 -2.95 16.53 10.35
CA THR A 252 -2.59 16.95 11.72
C THR A 252 -3.22 18.26 12.16
N SER A 253 -3.85 19.01 11.26
CA SER A 253 -4.46 20.31 11.57
C SER A 253 -5.63 20.65 10.67
N LYS A 254 -6.47 21.57 11.13
CA LYS A 254 -7.60 22.07 10.36
C LYS A 254 -7.14 22.99 9.23
N ASN A 255 -7.54 22.66 8.01
CA ASN A 255 -7.40 23.54 6.85
C ASN A 255 -8.77 24.10 6.43
N GLY A 256 -9.20 25.19 7.06
CA GLY A 256 -10.48 25.83 6.74
C GLY A 256 -11.66 24.85 6.76
N SER A 257 -12.45 24.85 5.68
CA SER A 257 -13.54 23.91 5.44
C SER A 257 -13.21 22.84 4.40
N TYR A 258 -11.92 22.65 4.09
CA TYR A 258 -11.50 21.68 3.07
C TYR A 258 -11.59 20.24 3.61
N ALA A 259 -11.91 19.31 2.73
CA ALA A 259 -11.80 17.88 3.02
C ALA A 259 -10.33 17.46 3.05
N THR A 260 -10.02 16.33 3.71
CA THR A 260 -8.68 15.76 3.69
C THR A 260 -8.27 15.38 2.27
N TRP A 261 -9.20 14.82 1.47
CA TRP A 261 -8.92 14.42 0.09
C TRP A 261 -10.10 14.72 -0.84
N TYR A 262 -9.82 15.44 -1.93
CA TYR A 262 -10.75 15.63 -3.05
C TYR A 262 -10.51 14.60 -4.14
N SER A 263 -11.58 13.96 -4.61
CA SER A 263 -11.54 13.02 -5.73
C SER A 263 -12.52 13.44 -6.82
N TYR A 264 -12.00 13.52 -8.05
CA TYR A 264 -12.74 13.87 -9.26
C TYR A 264 -13.03 12.64 -10.14
N GLY A 265 -12.50 11.46 -9.79
CA GLY A 265 -12.81 10.21 -10.49
C GLY A 265 -12.88 9.00 -9.58
N LEU A 266 -12.59 7.83 -10.13
CA LEU A 266 -12.68 6.57 -9.41
C LEU A 266 -11.51 6.41 -8.46
N ILE A 267 -11.81 6.02 -7.22
CA ILE A 267 -10.86 5.43 -6.30
C ILE A 267 -11.10 3.92 -6.32
N THR A 268 -10.10 3.16 -6.73
CA THR A 268 -10.15 1.70 -6.82
C THR A 268 -9.16 1.09 -5.84
N LEU A 269 -9.66 0.24 -4.96
CA LEU A 269 -8.88 -0.56 -4.04
C LEU A 269 -8.93 -2.02 -4.48
N ASN A 270 -7.78 -2.60 -4.78
CA ASN A 270 -7.69 -3.97 -5.26
C ASN A 270 -7.47 -4.98 -4.13
N PHE A 271 -7.24 -6.24 -4.49
CA PHE A 271 -7.26 -7.36 -3.56
C PHE A 271 -6.19 -7.23 -2.49
N GLY A 272 -6.57 -7.37 -1.22
CA GLY A 272 -5.62 -7.27 -0.11
C GLY A 272 -5.02 -5.87 0.09
N SER A 273 -5.51 -4.85 -0.62
CA SER A 273 -5.05 -3.47 -0.43
C SER A 273 -5.57 -2.86 0.88
N THR A 274 -4.89 -1.82 1.36
CA THR A 274 -5.24 -1.07 2.56
C THR A 274 -5.40 0.43 2.28
N LEU A 275 -6.48 1.02 2.79
CA LEU A 275 -6.65 2.47 2.90
C LEU A 275 -7.02 2.86 4.33
N SER A 276 -6.27 3.77 4.93
CA SER A 276 -6.59 4.34 6.23
C SER A 276 -6.56 5.87 6.18
N ILE A 277 -7.67 6.51 6.57
CA ILE A 277 -7.74 7.97 6.75
C ILE A 277 -8.37 8.24 8.11
N ILE A 278 -7.56 8.74 9.04
CA ILE A 278 -7.99 9.07 10.40
C ILE A 278 -7.96 10.59 10.57
N SER A 279 -9.13 11.18 10.86
CA SER A 279 -9.27 12.60 11.16
C SER A 279 -9.79 12.81 12.58
N ASN A 280 -8.85 13.00 13.50
CA ASN A 280 -9.05 13.25 14.94
C ASN A 280 -8.23 14.43 15.48
N TYR A 281 -7.71 15.29 14.60
CA TYR A 281 -6.99 16.51 14.99
C TYR A 281 -7.91 17.55 15.65
N ASP A 282 -7.32 18.52 16.35
CA ASP A 282 -8.10 19.53 17.07
C ASP A 282 -8.93 20.43 16.13
N SER A 283 -10.09 20.88 16.61
CA SER A 283 -10.95 21.87 15.93
C SER A 283 -11.55 21.45 14.57
N ILE A 284 -11.66 20.14 14.29
CA ILE A 284 -12.37 19.61 13.11
C ILE A 284 -13.78 20.22 13.04
N GLY A 285 -14.12 20.78 11.87
CA GLY A 285 -15.45 21.28 11.56
C GLY A 285 -16.30 20.25 10.80
N SER A 286 -17.60 20.49 10.72
CA SER A 286 -18.57 19.58 10.07
C SER A 286 -18.38 19.39 8.55
N ALA A 287 -17.56 20.24 7.92
CA ALA A 287 -17.24 20.20 6.49
C ALA A 287 -15.88 19.53 6.19
N ASN A 288 -15.09 19.18 7.20
CA ASN A 288 -13.77 18.57 7.02
C ASN A 288 -13.89 17.05 6.84
N TYR A 289 -14.49 16.61 5.73
CA TYR A 289 -14.69 15.20 5.39
C TYR A 289 -13.36 14.47 5.14
N ASN A 290 -13.30 13.14 5.27
CA ASN A 290 -12.11 12.41 4.81
C ASN A 290 -11.99 12.48 3.28
N ILE A 291 -13.07 12.11 2.57
CA ILE A 291 -13.11 12.10 1.10
C ILE A 291 -14.30 12.93 0.61
N TYR A 292 -14.04 13.84 -0.33
CA TYR A 292 -15.07 14.60 -1.03
C TYR A 292 -14.99 14.30 -2.54
N PHE A 293 -16.01 13.59 -3.04
CA PHE A 293 -16.21 13.35 -4.46
C PHE A 293 -16.83 14.56 -5.17
N GLN A 294 -16.18 15.05 -6.24
CA GLN A 294 -16.65 16.23 -7.00
C GLN A 294 -16.85 16.02 -8.50
N GLY A 295 -16.31 14.96 -9.09
CA GLY A 295 -16.44 14.70 -10.52
C GLY A 295 -17.71 13.95 -10.89
N ASP A 296 -18.13 14.05 -12.16
CA ASP A 296 -19.27 13.34 -12.74
C ASP A 296 -19.01 11.84 -12.96
N LYS A 297 -17.74 11.44 -13.01
CA LYS A 297 -17.25 10.05 -13.10
C LYS A 297 -16.65 9.55 -11.79
N SER A 298 -16.95 10.23 -10.68
CA SER A 298 -16.40 9.89 -9.38
C SER A 298 -17.06 8.64 -8.78
N GLY A 299 -16.31 7.92 -7.95
CA GLY A 299 -16.83 6.75 -7.27
C GLY A 299 -15.79 5.99 -6.46
N LEU A 300 -16.25 4.96 -5.76
CA LEU A 300 -15.41 4.11 -4.92
C LEU A 300 -15.62 2.65 -5.30
N VAL A 301 -14.53 1.96 -5.64
CA VAL A 301 -14.53 0.55 -6.00
C VAL A 301 -13.67 -0.20 -4.98
N LEU A 302 -14.25 -1.24 -4.38
CA LEU A 302 -13.55 -2.13 -3.45
C LEU A 302 -13.57 -3.53 -4.05
N ASN A 303 -12.41 -4.08 -4.38
CA ASN A 303 -12.25 -5.44 -4.93
C ASN A 303 -11.64 -6.35 -3.86
N ASN A 304 -12.36 -6.54 -2.74
CA ASN A 304 -11.90 -7.29 -1.57
C ASN A 304 -10.57 -6.75 -0.98
N PRO A 305 -10.52 -5.48 -0.56
CA PRO A 305 -9.37 -4.95 0.17
C PRO A 305 -9.19 -5.69 1.50
N GLU A 306 -7.95 -5.75 2.00
CA GLU A 306 -7.66 -6.24 3.34
C GLU A 306 -8.29 -5.32 4.38
N LYS A 307 -8.15 -4.00 4.19
CA LYS A 307 -8.64 -2.99 5.11
C LYS A 307 -9.04 -1.69 4.41
N VAL A 308 -10.20 -1.16 4.78
CA VAL A 308 -10.53 0.27 4.56
C VAL A 308 -10.98 0.84 5.89
N VAL A 309 -10.37 1.91 6.36
CA VAL A 309 -10.83 2.64 7.54
C VAL A 309 -10.89 4.12 7.20
N LEU A 310 -12.11 4.65 7.19
CA LEU A 310 -12.36 6.07 7.16
C LEU A 310 -12.93 6.46 8.51
N TYR A 311 -12.26 7.36 9.22
CA TYR A 311 -12.68 7.84 10.53
C TYR A 311 -12.68 9.36 10.57
N ASN A 312 -13.78 9.93 11.08
CA ASN A 312 -13.85 11.34 11.39
C ASN A 312 -14.55 11.59 12.72
N SER A 313 -13.89 12.30 13.62
CA SER A 313 -14.41 12.59 14.96
C SER A 313 -15.58 13.58 14.99
N VAL A 314 -15.75 14.42 13.95
CA VAL A 314 -16.78 15.48 13.92
C VAL A 314 -17.55 15.53 12.60
N ALA A 315 -16.88 15.59 11.45
CA ALA A 315 -17.51 15.58 10.13
C ALA A 315 -17.99 14.18 9.74
N ASN A 316 -18.58 14.04 8.56
CA ASN A 316 -18.82 12.71 7.98
C ASN A 316 -17.57 12.25 7.23
N VAL A 317 -17.44 10.95 6.98
CA VAL A 317 -16.25 10.43 6.29
C VAL A 317 -16.29 10.69 4.79
N ILE A 318 -17.47 10.59 4.18
CA ILE A 318 -17.70 10.80 2.76
C ILE A 318 -18.69 11.95 2.54
N ASN A 319 -18.39 12.79 1.55
CA ASN A 319 -19.33 13.74 0.97
C ASN A 319 -19.25 13.72 -0.56
N THR A 320 -20.31 14.20 -1.21
CA THR A 320 -20.34 14.39 -2.67
C THR A 320 -21.25 15.56 -3.05
N ASN A 321 -20.94 16.23 -4.16
CA ASN A 321 -21.81 17.25 -4.78
C ASN A 321 -22.38 16.79 -6.13
N SER A 322 -21.91 15.66 -6.64
CA SER A 322 -22.35 15.01 -7.86
C SER A 322 -23.03 13.68 -7.53
N THR A 323 -23.47 12.95 -8.56
CA THR A 323 -23.85 11.54 -8.39
C THR A 323 -22.62 10.68 -8.67
N SER A 324 -22.19 9.94 -7.67
CA SER A 324 -21.02 9.06 -7.70
C SER A 324 -21.48 7.60 -7.68
N THR A 325 -20.63 6.69 -8.16
CA THR A 325 -20.89 5.24 -8.11
C THR A 325 -20.16 4.58 -6.95
N PHE A 326 -20.70 3.47 -6.48
CA PHE A 326 -19.94 2.55 -5.64
C PHE A 326 -20.10 1.12 -6.14
N LYS A 327 -19.02 0.33 -6.07
CA LYS A 327 -18.99 -1.09 -6.42
C LYS A 327 -18.14 -1.82 -5.40
N PHE A 328 -18.77 -2.52 -4.47
CA PHE A 328 -18.06 -3.09 -3.33
C PHE A 328 -18.15 -4.60 -3.32
N THR A 329 -17.00 -5.26 -3.35
CA THR A 329 -16.80 -6.63 -2.95
C THR A 329 -15.95 -6.64 -1.67
N TYR A 330 -16.40 -7.30 -0.62
CA TYR A 330 -15.78 -7.24 0.71
C TYR A 330 -16.07 -8.47 1.57
N SER A 331 -15.19 -8.72 2.54
CA SER A 331 -15.41 -9.72 3.59
C SER A 331 -16.43 -9.25 4.63
N ARG A 332 -16.27 -8.00 5.10
CA ARG A 332 -17.21 -7.32 6.00
C ARG A 332 -17.14 -5.82 5.83
N ILE A 333 -18.29 -5.15 5.93
CA ILE A 333 -18.37 -3.69 6.04
C ILE A 333 -19.13 -3.30 7.30
N ASN A 334 -18.65 -2.27 7.99
CA ASN A 334 -19.30 -1.69 9.15
C ASN A 334 -19.50 -0.17 8.95
N LEU A 335 -20.68 0.32 9.33
CA LEU A 335 -21.08 1.73 9.23
C LEU A 335 -21.47 2.26 10.62
N PHE A 336 -20.99 3.46 10.95
CA PHE A 336 -21.28 4.11 12.23
C PHE A 336 -21.92 5.49 12.03
N ASP A 337 -23.03 5.72 12.70
CA ASP A 337 -23.67 7.05 12.76
C ASP A 337 -22.99 8.00 13.74
N LYS A 338 -22.22 7.45 14.70
CA LYS A 338 -21.52 8.19 15.74
C LYS A 338 -20.03 7.88 15.70
N ALA A 339 -19.22 8.89 16.00
CA ALA A 339 -17.80 8.69 16.24
C ALA A 339 -17.62 8.02 17.60
N ILE A 340 -16.56 7.22 17.71
CA ILE A 340 -16.12 6.59 18.96
C ILE A 340 -14.65 6.93 19.20
N THR A 341 -14.14 6.63 20.39
CA THR A 341 -12.71 6.69 20.65
C THR A 341 -12.06 5.44 20.05
N ILE A 342 -11.08 5.59 19.17
CA ILE A 342 -10.48 4.46 18.43
C ILE A 342 -9.86 3.42 19.37
N SER A 343 -9.23 3.87 20.46
CA SER A 343 -8.59 3.01 21.45
C SER A 343 -9.56 2.33 22.42
N SER A 344 -10.86 2.63 22.39
CA SER A 344 -11.81 2.04 23.33
C SER A 344 -11.98 0.54 23.08
N GLU A 345 -12.13 -0.19 24.19
CA GLU A 345 -12.57 -1.58 24.18
C GLU A 345 -13.99 -1.70 23.61
N ILE A 346 -14.34 -2.90 23.17
CA ILE A 346 -15.67 -3.19 22.64
C ILE A 346 -16.73 -3.16 23.74
N SER A 347 -17.84 -2.49 23.45
CA SER A 347 -19.05 -2.44 24.28
C SER A 347 -20.26 -2.22 23.37
N LYS A 348 -21.47 -2.19 23.95
CA LYS A 348 -22.68 -1.82 23.21
C LYS A 348 -22.57 -0.48 22.49
N ASP A 349 -21.87 0.49 23.08
CA ASP A 349 -21.76 1.86 22.54
C ASP A 349 -20.69 2.01 21.46
N THR A 350 -19.79 1.03 21.34
CA THR A 350 -18.69 1.05 20.37
C THR A 350 -18.90 0.04 19.24
N LEU A 351 -20.05 -0.63 19.19
CA LEU A 351 -20.43 -1.48 18.08
C LEU A 351 -20.81 -0.65 16.85
N PRO A 352 -20.62 -1.19 15.64
CA PRO A 352 -21.17 -0.57 14.45
C PRO A 352 -22.68 -0.47 14.51
N THR A 353 -23.22 0.61 13.96
CA THR A 353 -24.67 0.77 13.83
C THR A 353 -25.24 -0.26 12.87
N TYR A 354 -24.51 -0.53 11.78
CA TYR A 354 -24.86 -1.55 10.80
C TYR A 354 -23.61 -2.29 10.34
N ALA A 355 -23.75 -3.59 10.14
CA ALA A 355 -22.71 -4.44 9.56
C ALA A 355 -23.33 -5.40 8.54
N TRP A 356 -22.63 -5.62 7.44
CA TRP A 356 -22.98 -6.64 6.45
C TRP A 356 -21.76 -7.50 6.12
N TYR A 357 -22.00 -8.80 5.99
CA TYR A 357 -21.02 -9.83 5.67
C TYR A 357 -21.76 -11.11 5.25
N LYS A 358 -21.07 -12.02 4.56
CA LYS A 358 -21.48 -13.42 4.40
C LYS A 358 -20.54 -14.30 5.23
N GLU A 359 -20.98 -15.48 5.64
CA GLU A 359 -20.19 -16.35 6.53
C GLU A 359 -19.08 -17.09 5.78
N SER A 360 -19.34 -17.51 4.53
CA SER A 360 -18.44 -18.38 3.75
C SER A 360 -18.00 -17.82 2.40
N GLU A 361 -18.49 -16.63 2.02
CA GLU A 361 -18.25 -16.01 0.71
C GLU A 361 -18.01 -14.51 0.86
N LEU A 362 -17.59 -13.84 -0.22
CA LEU A 362 -17.50 -12.39 -0.26
C LEU A 362 -18.88 -11.77 -0.50
N SER A 363 -19.18 -10.73 0.26
CA SER A 363 -20.33 -9.86 0.02
C SER A 363 -20.08 -8.97 -1.19
N SER A 364 -21.12 -8.68 -1.96
CA SER A 364 -21.12 -7.74 -3.06
C SER A 364 -22.33 -6.81 -3.00
N VAL A 365 -22.10 -5.50 -3.08
CA VAL A 365 -23.15 -4.46 -3.12
C VAL A 365 -22.70 -3.31 -4.03
N ASP A 366 -23.53 -2.99 -5.01
CA ASP A 366 -23.25 -1.95 -6.00
C ASP A 366 -24.37 -0.93 -6.03
N GLY A 367 -24.04 0.30 -6.40
CA GLY A 367 -25.04 1.36 -6.48
C GLY A 367 -24.49 2.74 -6.77
N ARG A 368 -25.26 3.75 -6.36
CA ARG A 368 -24.95 5.16 -6.55
C ARG A 368 -25.24 5.95 -5.28
N PHE A 369 -24.54 7.06 -5.12
CA PHE A 369 -24.80 8.00 -4.05
C PHE A 369 -24.72 9.44 -4.57
N SER A 370 -25.59 10.30 -4.04
CA SER A 370 -25.59 11.75 -4.26
C SER A 370 -25.70 12.44 -2.91
N SER A 371 -25.49 13.74 -2.83
CA SER A 371 -25.48 14.49 -1.55
C SER A 371 -26.65 14.20 -0.58
N SER A 372 -27.81 13.78 -1.10
CA SER A 372 -29.01 13.47 -0.33
C SER A 372 -29.37 11.98 -0.16
N LYS A 373 -28.78 11.05 -0.92
CA LYS A 373 -29.20 9.64 -0.91
C LYS A 373 -28.12 8.66 -1.35
N THR A 374 -28.20 7.44 -0.82
CA THR A 374 -27.53 6.25 -1.34
C THR A 374 -28.60 5.30 -1.88
N VAL A 375 -28.34 4.68 -3.03
CA VAL A 375 -29.25 3.73 -3.68
C VAL A 375 -28.47 2.48 -4.04
N VAL A 376 -28.82 1.37 -3.41
CA VAL A 376 -28.34 0.03 -3.79
C VAL A 376 -29.05 -0.40 -5.07
N SER A 377 -28.28 -0.79 -6.08
CA SER A 377 -28.80 -1.27 -7.37
C SER A 377 -28.76 -2.79 -7.49
N SER A 378 -27.77 -3.43 -6.86
CA SER A 378 -27.64 -4.89 -6.82
C SER A 378 -26.86 -5.35 -5.59
N ASN A 379 -27.07 -6.60 -5.20
CA ASN A 379 -26.31 -7.28 -4.16
C ASN A 379 -26.31 -8.80 -4.40
N ASN A 380 -25.49 -9.54 -3.66
CA ASN A 380 -25.43 -11.01 -3.70
C ASN A 380 -25.92 -11.70 -2.41
N TYR A 381 -26.72 -11.02 -1.59
CA TYR A 381 -27.32 -11.63 -0.40
C TYR A 381 -28.54 -12.45 -0.80
N THR A 382 -28.64 -13.65 -0.24
CA THR A 382 -29.82 -14.50 -0.32
C THR A 382 -30.92 -13.98 0.61
N GLU A 383 -32.15 -14.42 0.38
CA GLU A 383 -33.29 -14.07 1.25
C GLU A 383 -33.07 -14.51 2.70
N GLU A 384 -32.42 -15.66 2.94
CA GLU A 384 -32.13 -16.15 4.30
C GLU A 384 -31.05 -15.33 5.01
N GLU A 385 -30.00 -14.90 4.28
CA GLU A 385 -28.99 -13.99 4.83
C GLU A 385 -29.61 -12.64 5.20
N LEU A 386 -30.50 -12.09 4.36
CA LEU A 386 -31.17 -10.81 4.60
C LEU A 386 -32.14 -10.84 5.80
N LYS A 387 -32.58 -12.01 6.27
CA LYS A 387 -33.34 -12.14 7.53
C LYS A 387 -32.47 -11.94 8.76
N LYS A 388 -31.16 -12.17 8.65
CA LYS A 388 -30.19 -12.06 9.75
C LYS A 388 -29.40 -10.75 9.73
N LEU A 389 -29.33 -10.10 8.55
CA LEU A 389 -28.60 -8.85 8.34
C LEU A 389 -29.51 -7.62 8.43
N PRO A 390 -28.95 -6.42 8.66
CA PRO A 390 -29.74 -5.19 8.57
C PRO A 390 -30.36 -5.01 7.18
N SER A 391 -31.54 -4.40 7.12
CA SER A 391 -32.15 -4.01 5.84
C SER A 391 -31.17 -3.24 4.96
N LEU A 392 -31.12 -3.56 3.68
CA LEU A 392 -30.30 -2.84 2.68
C LEU A 392 -30.72 -1.38 2.51
N ASP A 393 -31.92 -0.99 2.93
CA ASP A 393 -32.32 0.42 2.99
C ASP A 393 -31.44 1.24 3.96
N ASN A 394 -30.81 0.58 4.93
CA ASN A 394 -29.84 1.20 5.84
C ASN A 394 -28.41 1.24 5.28
N PHE A 395 -28.17 0.64 4.10
CA PHE A 395 -26.87 0.67 3.43
C PHE A 395 -26.64 2.06 2.83
N ASN A 396 -26.22 2.99 3.68
CA ASN A 396 -25.96 4.38 3.33
C ASN A 396 -24.54 4.77 3.71
N ILE A 397 -23.68 5.03 2.72
CA ILE A 397 -22.29 5.44 2.97
C ILE A 397 -22.16 6.94 3.32
N LEU A 398 -23.22 7.71 3.14
CA LEU A 398 -23.28 9.12 3.52
C LEU A 398 -23.77 9.27 4.96
N GLY A 399 -23.40 10.39 5.60
CA GLY A 399 -23.81 10.67 6.97
C GLY A 399 -23.06 9.87 8.05
N LYS A 400 -22.12 9.00 7.66
CA LYS A 400 -21.37 8.14 8.58
C LYS A 400 -20.14 8.84 9.13
N LYS A 401 -19.83 8.55 10.40
CA LYS A 401 -18.60 8.99 11.09
C LYS A 401 -17.46 7.99 10.94
N ILE A 402 -17.81 6.74 10.66
CA ILE A 402 -16.86 5.67 10.43
C ILE A 402 -17.42 4.76 9.33
N ILE A 403 -16.55 4.43 8.38
CA ILE A 403 -16.73 3.29 7.47
C ILE A 403 -15.49 2.43 7.65
N SER A 404 -15.69 1.18 8.03
CA SER A 404 -14.61 0.19 8.09
C SER A 404 -14.95 -1.01 7.20
N VAL A 405 -13.99 -1.50 6.44
CA VAL A 405 -14.07 -2.70 5.62
C VAL A 405 -12.89 -3.59 5.98
N GLY A 406 -13.12 -4.90 6.01
CA GLY A 406 -12.09 -5.88 6.31
C GLY A 406 -12.53 -6.83 7.41
N THR A 407 -11.74 -7.88 7.56
CA THR A 407 -11.95 -8.93 8.57
C THR A 407 -10.59 -9.31 9.14
N PHE A 408 -10.59 -10.09 10.22
CA PHE A 408 -9.37 -10.61 10.83
C PHE A 408 -9.61 -11.98 11.43
N LEU A 409 -8.53 -12.64 11.82
CA LEU A 409 -8.55 -13.96 12.43
C LEU A 409 -9.43 -13.97 13.69
N PHE A 410 -10.39 -14.90 13.77
CA PHE A 410 -11.14 -15.17 14.99
C PHE A 410 -11.51 -16.67 15.06
N ARG A 411 -10.99 -17.36 16.08
CA ARG A 411 -11.13 -18.80 16.28
C ARG A 411 -11.71 -19.09 17.66
N MET A 412 -12.49 -20.16 17.71
CA MET A 412 -13.08 -20.68 18.94
C MET A 412 -12.60 -22.10 19.12
N ALA A 413 -12.16 -22.46 20.32
CA ALA A 413 -12.03 -23.85 20.69
C ALA A 413 -13.43 -24.52 20.71
N ALA A 414 -13.46 -25.85 20.64
CA ALA A 414 -14.69 -26.59 20.85
C ALA A 414 -15.31 -26.26 22.23
N VAL A 415 -16.64 -26.23 22.29
CA VAL A 415 -17.41 -25.93 23.51
C VAL A 415 -18.56 -26.91 23.65
N THR A 416 -18.58 -27.65 24.75
CA THR A 416 -19.59 -28.65 25.10
C THR A 416 -20.58 -28.12 26.14
N ASP A 417 -21.68 -28.85 26.35
CA ASP A 417 -22.69 -28.60 27.38
C ASP A 417 -22.22 -28.91 28.81
N LYS A 418 -20.93 -29.22 28.99
CA LYS A 418 -20.29 -29.47 30.29
C LYS A 418 -19.23 -28.44 30.63
N ASP A 419 -18.81 -27.65 29.65
CA ASP A 419 -17.76 -26.66 29.84
C ASP A 419 -18.29 -25.47 30.64
N VAL A 420 -17.40 -24.88 31.42
CA VAL A 420 -17.59 -23.64 32.18
C VAL A 420 -16.57 -22.57 31.80
N VAL A 421 -15.84 -22.83 30.72
CA VAL A 421 -14.81 -21.96 30.15
C VAL A 421 -14.91 -22.00 28.64
N MET A 422 -14.90 -20.83 28.02
CA MET A 422 -14.70 -20.66 26.59
C MET A 422 -13.34 -20.05 26.34
N THR A 423 -12.63 -20.57 25.34
CA THR A 423 -11.34 -20.03 24.89
C THR A 423 -11.35 -19.83 23.39
N GLY A 424 -10.64 -18.82 22.93
CA GLY A 424 -10.45 -18.55 21.52
C GLY A 424 -9.18 -17.76 21.24
N ILE A 425 -8.88 -17.60 19.96
CA ILE A 425 -7.70 -16.86 19.48
C ILE A 425 -8.17 -15.84 18.44
N THR A 426 -7.66 -14.62 18.55
CA THR A 426 -7.86 -13.54 17.57
C THR A 426 -6.61 -12.65 17.53
N LEU A 427 -6.71 -11.39 17.10
CA LEU A 427 -5.56 -10.48 17.10
C LEU A 427 -5.16 -10.05 18.53
N PRO A 428 -3.86 -9.91 18.83
CA PRO A 428 -3.38 -9.35 20.09
C PRO A 428 -4.02 -8.00 20.41
N GLN A 429 -4.14 -7.71 21.71
CA GLN A 429 -4.72 -6.47 22.26
C GLN A 429 -6.20 -6.22 21.89
N SER A 430 -6.87 -7.15 21.20
CA SER A 430 -8.29 -7.03 20.91
C SER A 430 -9.17 -7.19 22.15
N SER A 431 -10.42 -6.77 22.00
CA SER A 431 -11.45 -6.91 23.03
C SER A 431 -12.65 -7.66 22.46
N VAL A 432 -13.20 -8.58 23.26
CA VAL A 432 -14.27 -9.51 22.87
C VAL A 432 -15.48 -9.31 23.79
N LEU A 433 -16.60 -8.89 23.20
CA LEU A 433 -17.91 -8.79 23.86
C LEU A 433 -18.68 -10.09 23.62
N ILE A 434 -18.87 -10.85 24.69
CA ILE A 434 -19.54 -12.16 24.70
C ILE A 434 -20.98 -11.97 25.16
N LYS A 435 -21.93 -12.52 24.41
CA LYS A 435 -23.37 -12.42 24.69
C LYS A 435 -24.07 -13.75 24.50
N TYR A 436 -24.86 -14.13 25.50
CA TYR A 436 -25.77 -15.28 25.45
C TYR A 436 -26.82 -15.06 26.54
N ASP A 437 -28.05 -15.52 26.32
CA ASP A 437 -29.19 -15.25 27.21
C ASP A 437 -29.24 -13.76 27.61
N ASP A 438 -29.23 -13.45 28.92
CA ASP A 438 -29.15 -12.09 29.48
C ASP A 438 -27.72 -11.66 29.85
N VAL A 439 -26.70 -12.47 29.54
CA VAL A 439 -25.30 -12.22 29.87
C VAL A 439 -24.65 -11.33 28.81
N GLU A 440 -23.89 -10.35 29.30
CA GLU A 440 -22.95 -9.57 28.52
C GLU A 440 -21.64 -9.46 29.29
N ALA A 441 -20.55 -9.96 28.70
CA ALA A 441 -19.25 -9.99 29.34
C ALA A 441 -18.15 -9.52 28.39
N LEU A 442 -17.17 -8.82 28.94
CA LEU A 442 -15.97 -8.41 28.23
C LEU A 442 -14.83 -9.37 28.55
N SER A 443 -14.10 -9.80 27.53
CA SER A 443 -12.83 -10.51 27.65
C SER A 443 -11.77 -9.80 26.80
N LEU A 444 -10.57 -9.68 27.33
CA LEU A 444 -9.43 -9.07 26.64
C LEU A 444 -8.50 -10.15 26.15
N THR A 445 -7.87 -9.94 24.99
CA THR A 445 -6.84 -10.85 24.51
C THR A 445 -5.51 -10.59 25.22
N ASN A 446 -4.73 -11.65 25.38
CA ASN A 446 -3.34 -11.57 25.77
C ASN A 446 -2.44 -11.17 24.57
N ASP A 447 -1.13 -11.14 24.79
CA ASP A 447 -0.14 -10.75 23.76
C ASP A 447 -0.09 -11.73 22.57
N ASP A 448 -0.52 -12.98 22.77
CA ASP A 448 -0.63 -14.00 21.72
C ASP A 448 -2.01 -13.99 21.03
N GLY A 449 -2.90 -13.06 21.40
CA GLY A 449 -4.26 -12.98 20.85
C GLY A 449 -5.27 -13.96 21.45
N GLY A 450 -4.87 -14.77 22.42
CA GLY A 450 -5.75 -15.68 23.15
C GLY A 450 -6.67 -14.94 24.12
N PHE A 451 -7.95 -15.31 24.16
CA PHE A 451 -8.90 -14.84 25.16
C PHE A 451 -9.55 -16.00 25.91
N THR A 452 -9.99 -15.73 27.13
CA THR A 452 -10.67 -16.72 27.98
C THR A 452 -11.86 -16.07 28.67
N TYR A 453 -12.95 -16.81 28.78
CA TYR A 453 -14.13 -16.41 29.51
C TYR A 453 -14.65 -17.58 30.34
N SER A 454 -14.74 -17.38 31.65
CA SER A 454 -15.31 -18.35 32.59
C SER A 454 -16.70 -17.93 33.02
N TYR A 455 -17.60 -18.90 33.16
CA TYR A 455 -18.99 -18.72 33.58
C TYR A 455 -19.35 -19.78 34.63
N SER A 456 -20.40 -19.56 35.42
CA SER A 456 -20.64 -20.35 36.63
C SER A 456 -21.20 -21.74 36.35
N ASP A 457 -22.08 -21.86 35.37
CA ASP A 457 -22.89 -23.05 35.12
C ASP A 457 -22.84 -23.42 33.64
N PRO A 458 -22.70 -24.71 33.28
CA PRO A 458 -22.71 -25.13 31.89
C PRO A 458 -23.95 -24.65 31.12
N LEU A 459 -23.74 -24.22 29.87
CA LEU A 459 -24.83 -23.76 29.02
C LEU A 459 -25.58 -24.94 28.40
N THR A 460 -26.89 -24.76 28.19
CA THR A 460 -27.73 -25.79 27.57
C THR A 460 -27.38 -25.99 26.09
N ILE A 461 -27.51 -27.23 25.61
CA ILE A 461 -27.41 -27.56 24.18
C ILE A 461 -28.36 -26.64 23.39
N GLY A 462 -27.85 -26.04 22.30
CA GLY A 462 -28.64 -25.13 21.46
C GLY A 462 -28.58 -23.66 21.87
N THR A 463 -27.97 -23.31 23.02
CA THR A 463 -27.74 -21.90 23.37
C THR A 463 -26.83 -21.25 22.34
N ILE A 464 -27.25 -20.10 21.79
CA ILE A 464 -26.45 -19.31 20.85
C ILE A 464 -25.59 -18.32 21.63
N VAL A 465 -24.27 -18.40 21.42
CA VAL A 465 -23.30 -17.47 21.98
C VAL A 465 -22.76 -16.58 20.86
N THR A 466 -22.88 -15.26 21.03
CA THR A 466 -22.36 -14.26 20.09
C THR A 466 -21.10 -13.61 20.64
N PHE A 467 -20.03 -13.66 19.86
CA PHE A 467 -18.76 -12.98 20.13
C PHE A 467 -18.63 -11.81 19.16
N ASN A 468 -18.60 -10.59 19.67
CA ASN A 468 -18.20 -9.42 18.88
C ASN A 468 -16.78 -9.04 19.28
N CYS A 469 -15.90 -8.89 18.30
CA CYS A 469 -14.51 -8.54 18.54
C CYS A 469 -14.20 -7.21 17.87
N LYS A 470 -13.38 -6.40 18.54
CA LYS A 470 -12.82 -5.15 18.01
C LYS A 470 -11.32 -5.14 18.27
N THR A 471 -10.54 -4.77 17.25
CA THR A 471 -9.10 -4.55 17.39
C THR A 471 -8.80 -3.27 18.18
N HIS A 472 -7.66 -3.26 18.90
CA HIS A 472 -7.22 -2.06 19.62
C HIS A 472 -6.51 -1.07 18.69
N ASN A 473 -6.73 0.23 18.91
CA ASN A 473 -6.23 1.33 18.07
C ASN A 473 -6.55 1.22 16.57
N ASP A 474 -7.49 0.37 16.20
CA ASP A 474 -8.03 0.23 14.84
C ASP A 474 -9.56 0.05 14.94
N LEU A 475 -10.23 0.07 13.79
CA LEU A 475 -11.69 0.07 13.66
C LEU A 475 -12.16 -1.14 12.84
N LEU A 476 -11.45 -2.26 12.95
CA LEU A 476 -11.91 -3.53 12.41
C LEU A 476 -12.76 -4.26 13.44
N TYR A 477 -13.81 -4.92 12.95
CA TYR A 477 -14.76 -5.67 13.76
C TYR A 477 -14.97 -7.06 13.19
N TYR A 478 -15.21 -8.01 14.07
CA TYR A 478 -15.60 -9.37 13.72
C TYR A 478 -16.79 -9.81 14.58
N THR A 479 -17.68 -10.63 14.01
CA THR A 479 -18.78 -11.23 14.77
C THR A 479 -18.79 -12.72 14.49
N LYS A 480 -18.76 -13.54 15.54
CA LYS A 480 -18.95 -14.99 15.46
C LYS A 480 -20.15 -15.41 16.27
N GLN A 481 -20.92 -16.36 15.77
CA GLN A 481 -21.95 -17.07 16.53
C GLN A 481 -21.60 -18.55 16.56
N ILE A 482 -21.74 -19.16 17.74
CA ILE A 482 -21.67 -20.61 17.90
C ILE A 482 -22.91 -21.09 18.64
N GLU A 483 -23.26 -22.35 18.41
CA GLU A 483 -24.31 -23.06 19.14
C GLU A 483 -23.66 -24.07 20.08
N ILE A 484 -24.10 -24.15 21.34
CA ILE A 484 -23.51 -25.05 22.34
C ILE A 484 -23.68 -26.52 21.94
N VAL A 485 -22.59 -27.27 22.16
CA VAL A 485 -22.10 -28.42 21.37
C VAL A 485 -21.47 -27.95 20.05
N TYR A 486 -20.53 -27.04 20.18
CA TYR A 486 -19.69 -26.54 19.09
C TYR A 486 -18.44 -27.41 18.96
N SER A 487 -18.24 -28.04 17.80
CA SER A 487 -17.18 -29.02 17.59
C SER A 487 -15.77 -28.45 17.39
N GLY A 488 -15.63 -27.12 17.29
CA GLY A 488 -14.41 -26.48 16.79
C GLY A 488 -14.35 -26.44 15.26
N GLU A 489 -13.27 -25.89 14.72
CA GLU A 489 -13.07 -25.61 13.29
C GLU A 489 -11.65 -25.95 12.81
N LEU A 490 -11.54 -26.22 11.50
CA LEU A 490 -10.29 -26.27 10.75
C LEU A 490 -10.20 -25.03 9.86
N THR A 491 -9.12 -24.27 9.98
CA THR A 491 -9.04 -22.95 9.36
C THR A 491 -7.66 -22.63 8.82
N LEU A 492 -7.63 -21.98 7.64
CA LEU A 492 -6.44 -21.29 7.14
C LEU A 492 -6.37 -19.91 7.79
N ASP A 493 -5.31 -19.65 8.53
CA ASP A 493 -5.15 -18.44 9.35
C ASP A 493 -4.35 -17.37 8.63
N SER A 494 -3.26 -17.76 7.98
CA SER A 494 -2.45 -16.86 7.17
C SER A 494 -1.69 -17.62 6.09
N ALA A 495 -1.26 -16.88 5.08
CA ALA A 495 -0.26 -17.33 4.11
C ALA A 495 0.68 -16.15 3.84
N THR A 496 1.89 -16.44 3.38
CA THR A 496 2.82 -15.39 2.92
C THR A 496 2.15 -14.55 1.84
N LYS A 497 2.01 -13.24 2.11
CA LYS A 497 1.23 -12.32 1.25
C LYS A 497 1.78 -12.21 -0.17
N SER A 498 3.11 -12.18 -0.30
CA SER A 498 3.81 -12.11 -1.58
C SER A 498 5.24 -12.61 -1.42
N PHE A 499 5.78 -13.22 -2.47
CA PHE A 499 7.19 -13.59 -2.55
C PHE A 499 7.64 -13.48 -4.01
N SER A 500 8.95 -13.62 -4.25
CA SER A 500 9.54 -13.55 -5.58
C SER A 500 10.51 -14.71 -5.77
N PHE A 501 10.95 -14.94 -7.01
CA PHE A 501 11.89 -16.00 -7.34
C PHE A 501 13.28 -15.44 -7.63
N ASN A 502 14.31 -16.20 -7.25
CA ASN A 502 15.67 -15.91 -7.66
C ASN A 502 15.88 -16.54 -9.03
N VAL A 503 16.21 -15.75 -10.04
CA VAL A 503 16.46 -16.24 -11.41
C VAL A 503 17.81 -16.96 -11.56
N SER A 504 18.53 -17.19 -10.46
CA SER A 504 19.68 -18.11 -10.39
C SER A 504 19.18 -19.53 -10.14
N PRO A 505 19.25 -20.44 -11.14
CA PRO A 505 18.63 -21.75 -11.02
C PRO A 505 19.37 -22.68 -10.05
N ILE A 506 18.61 -23.46 -9.28
CA ILE A 506 19.10 -24.56 -8.42
C ILE A 506 19.15 -25.90 -9.15
N SER A 507 18.43 -26.03 -10.26
CA SER A 507 18.50 -27.17 -11.18
C SER A 507 18.47 -26.68 -12.61
N THR A 508 19.14 -27.39 -13.51
CA THR A 508 19.16 -27.09 -14.96
C THR A 508 18.36 -28.09 -15.79
N ASN A 509 17.88 -29.18 -15.19
CA ASN A 509 17.02 -30.16 -15.85
C ASN A 509 16.03 -30.82 -14.87
N PRO A 510 14.78 -30.34 -14.77
CA PRO A 510 14.27 -29.11 -15.39
C PRO A 510 14.96 -27.85 -14.82
N LEU A 511 14.89 -26.74 -15.56
CA LEU A 511 15.40 -25.45 -15.08
C LEU A 511 14.46 -24.93 -13.98
N LEU A 512 14.93 -24.96 -12.73
CA LEU A 512 14.17 -24.56 -11.55
C LEU A 512 14.89 -23.45 -10.80
N CYS A 513 14.12 -22.43 -10.45
CA CYS A 513 14.53 -21.22 -9.76
C CYS A 513 13.88 -21.19 -8.36
N PRO A 514 14.65 -20.98 -7.28
CA PRO A 514 14.13 -21.03 -5.92
C PRO A 514 13.36 -19.75 -5.59
N ARG A 515 12.62 -19.79 -4.48
CA ARG A 515 12.04 -18.60 -3.87
C ARG A 515 13.16 -17.70 -3.31
N LEU A 516 12.96 -16.39 -3.29
CA LEU A 516 13.84 -15.42 -2.61
C LEU A 516 13.57 -15.35 -1.10
N THR A 517 12.36 -15.72 -0.68
CA THR A 517 11.92 -15.71 0.72
C THR A 517 11.17 -16.99 1.03
N ASN A 518 11.12 -17.37 2.29
CA ASN A 518 10.34 -18.52 2.74
C ASN A 518 8.86 -18.28 2.44
N LEU A 519 8.18 -19.37 2.07
CA LEU A 519 6.73 -19.44 1.90
C LEU A 519 6.17 -20.24 3.06
N GLU A 520 5.28 -19.61 3.81
CA GLU A 520 4.60 -20.18 4.96
C GLU A 520 3.08 -20.09 4.80
N VAL A 521 2.38 -21.15 5.21
CA VAL A 521 0.92 -21.21 5.36
C VAL A 521 0.60 -21.70 6.77
N VAL A 522 -0.19 -20.95 7.53
CA VAL A 522 -0.56 -21.30 8.91
C VAL A 522 -2.00 -21.83 8.92
N VAL A 523 -2.17 -23.03 9.48
CA VAL A 523 -3.47 -23.69 9.62
C VAL A 523 -3.70 -24.01 11.09
N THR A 524 -4.89 -23.69 11.60
CA THR A 524 -5.31 -24.08 12.95
C THR A 524 -6.42 -25.12 12.88
N ASP A 525 -6.22 -26.22 13.61
CA ASP A 525 -7.23 -27.24 13.84
C ASP A 525 -7.67 -27.21 15.31
N SER A 526 -8.89 -26.75 15.55
CA SER A 526 -9.52 -26.65 16.87
C SER A 526 -10.60 -27.70 17.11
N ARG A 527 -10.78 -28.65 16.17
CA ARG A 527 -11.84 -29.66 16.26
C ARG A 527 -11.60 -30.61 17.42
N ILE A 528 -12.65 -30.91 18.20
CA ILE A 528 -12.57 -31.90 19.29
C ILE A 528 -12.49 -33.33 18.76
N ASN A 529 -13.16 -33.60 17.64
CA ASN A 529 -13.08 -34.85 16.88
C ASN A 529 -12.44 -34.53 15.53
N SER A 530 -11.12 -34.31 15.52
CA SER A 530 -10.37 -34.02 14.30
C SER A 530 -10.08 -35.30 13.51
N SER A 531 -10.09 -35.19 12.18
CA SER A 531 -9.44 -36.14 11.28
C SER A 531 -8.23 -35.48 10.60
N ALA A 532 -7.42 -36.27 9.90
CA ALA A 532 -6.36 -35.73 9.04
C ALA A 532 -6.95 -34.76 8.01
N TRP A 533 -6.18 -33.76 7.59
CA TRP A 533 -6.61 -32.71 6.67
C TRP A 533 -5.60 -32.47 5.56
N LYS A 534 -6.02 -31.76 4.52
CA LYS A 534 -5.22 -31.49 3.32
C LYS A 534 -5.12 -30.01 3.03
N LEU A 535 -3.95 -29.57 2.59
CA LEU A 535 -3.74 -28.24 2.00
C LEU A 535 -3.55 -28.40 0.50
N TYR A 536 -4.35 -27.66 -0.26
CA TYR A 536 -4.26 -27.58 -1.71
C TYR A 536 -3.81 -26.19 -2.14
N ALA A 537 -3.12 -26.15 -3.27
CA ALA A 537 -2.76 -24.93 -3.99
C ALA A 537 -3.35 -24.94 -5.40
N THR A 538 -3.86 -23.79 -5.84
CA THR A 538 -4.15 -23.48 -7.25
C THR A 538 -3.55 -22.13 -7.61
N ILE A 539 -3.49 -21.82 -8.90
CA ILE A 539 -3.16 -20.48 -9.40
C ILE A 539 -4.38 -19.88 -10.11
N ASP A 540 -4.58 -18.57 -9.99
CA ASP A 540 -5.69 -17.87 -10.65
C ASP A 540 -5.47 -17.75 -12.17
N HIS A 541 -4.22 -17.67 -12.60
CA HIS A 541 -3.78 -17.76 -13.98
C HIS A 541 -2.30 -18.16 -14.06
N GLU A 542 -1.83 -18.54 -15.25
CA GLU A 542 -0.42 -18.77 -15.53
C GLU A 542 0.42 -17.51 -15.30
N LEU A 543 1.69 -17.67 -14.95
CA LEU A 543 2.58 -16.55 -14.65
C LEU A 543 2.75 -15.65 -15.89
N GLU A 544 2.18 -14.44 -15.82
CA GLU A 544 2.05 -13.52 -16.96
C GLU A 544 2.83 -12.21 -16.73
N SER A 545 3.52 -11.73 -17.76
CA SER A 545 4.29 -10.48 -17.71
C SER A 545 3.40 -9.24 -17.76
N ASP A 546 3.93 -8.10 -17.31
CA ASP A 546 3.29 -6.78 -17.49
C ASP A 546 2.97 -6.46 -19.00
N ASN A 547 3.60 -7.15 -19.96
CA ASN A 547 3.36 -7.02 -21.40
C ASN A 547 2.43 -8.09 -21.99
N GLY A 548 1.94 -9.04 -21.17
CA GLY A 548 1.08 -10.14 -21.58
C GLY A 548 1.81 -11.39 -22.09
N TYR A 549 3.10 -11.55 -21.78
CA TYR A 549 3.83 -12.79 -22.09
C TYR A 549 3.57 -13.84 -21.01
N VAL A 550 3.05 -15.00 -21.40
CA VAL A 550 2.67 -16.07 -20.48
C VAL A 550 3.75 -17.15 -20.40
N LEU A 551 4.11 -17.57 -19.19
CA LEU A 551 4.99 -18.69 -18.90
C LEU A 551 4.16 -19.94 -18.58
N ASP A 552 3.91 -20.76 -19.62
CA ASP A 552 3.21 -22.04 -19.45
C ASP A 552 3.94 -22.95 -18.44
N ASP A 553 3.19 -23.48 -17.46
CA ASP A 553 3.72 -24.28 -16.35
C ASP A 553 4.84 -23.55 -15.58
N GLY A 554 4.74 -22.21 -15.49
CA GLY A 554 5.79 -21.37 -14.90
C GLY A 554 5.90 -21.54 -13.39
N ILE A 555 4.81 -21.88 -12.72
CA ILE A 555 4.78 -22.12 -11.26
C ILE A 555 4.56 -23.61 -11.03
N VAL A 556 5.46 -24.23 -10.27
CA VAL A 556 5.42 -25.66 -9.98
C VAL A 556 5.47 -25.93 -8.48
N PHE A 557 4.92 -27.06 -8.06
CA PHE A 557 5.15 -27.66 -6.74
C PHE A 557 6.13 -28.84 -6.87
N VAL A 558 7.19 -28.83 -6.06
CA VAL A 558 8.15 -29.93 -5.95
C VAL A 558 7.95 -30.65 -4.63
N ASP A 559 7.55 -31.92 -4.69
CA ASP A 559 7.30 -32.73 -3.50
C ASP A 559 8.58 -33.30 -2.89
N ASP A 560 8.45 -33.98 -1.75
CA ASP A 560 9.58 -34.60 -1.04
C ASP A 560 10.27 -35.69 -1.87
N LEU A 561 9.55 -36.30 -2.82
CA LEU A 561 10.07 -37.32 -3.75
C LEU A 561 10.73 -36.71 -5.00
N ASN A 562 10.81 -35.37 -5.10
CA ASN A 562 11.32 -34.61 -6.24
C ASN A 562 10.44 -34.69 -7.51
N ASN A 563 9.16 -35.04 -7.38
CA ASN A 563 8.22 -34.90 -8.49
C ASN A 563 7.92 -33.42 -8.69
N VAL A 564 7.98 -32.96 -9.95
CA VAL A 564 7.67 -31.59 -10.34
C VAL A 564 6.26 -31.57 -10.91
N ILE A 565 5.35 -30.87 -10.25
CA ILE A 565 3.93 -30.78 -10.60
C ILE A 565 3.63 -29.34 -10.99
N ALA A 566 3.18 -29.09 -12.22
CA ALA A 566 2.74 -27.76 -12.62
C ALA A 566 1.46 -27.37 -11.88
N LEU A 567 1.43 -26.16 -11.33
CA LEU A 567 0.21 -25.62 -10.75
C LEU A 567 -0.70 -25.09 -11.85
N SER A 568 -2.02 -25.16 -11.61
CA SER A 568 -3.05 -24.66 -12.52
C SER A 568 -4.26 -24.22 -11.71
N ASP A 569 -5.40 -23.99 -12.37
CA ASP A 569 -6.70 -23.80 -11.71
C ASP A 569 -7.25 -25.09 -11.06
N VAL A 570 -6.56 -26.22 -11.23
CA VAL A 570 -6.86 -27.51 -10.59
C VAL A 570 -6.06 -27.69 -9.30
N GLU A 571 -6.77 -28.12 -8.25
CA GLU A 571 -6.20 -28.33 -6.91
C GLU A 571 -5.03 -29.32 -6.91
N THR A 572 -3.87 -28.83 -6.48
CA THR A 572 -2.67 -29.64 -6.23
C THR A 572 -2.50 -29.84 -4.74
N LEU A 573 -2.46 -31.10 -4.28
CA LEU A 573 -2.19 -31.41 -2.88
C LEU A 573 -0.73 -31.07 -2.55
N VAL A 574 -0.51 -30.14 -1.63
CA VAL A 574 0.83 -29.68 -1.27
C VAL A 574 1.28 -30.10 0.14
N TYR A 575 0.32 -30.47 1.00
CA TYR A 575 0.59 -30.89 2.38
C TYR A 575 -0.58 -31.70 2.94
N THR A 576 -0.28 -32.66 3.82
CA THR A 576 -1.27 -33.40 4.61
C THR A 576 -0.94 -33.20 6.08
N GLY A 577 -1.91 -32.73 6.86
CA GLY A 577 -1.79 -32.61 8.32
C GLY A 577 -2.51 -33.74 9.04
N ASP A 578 -1.97 -34.15 10.18
CA ASP A 578 -2.55 -35.21 11.00
C ASP A 578 -3.81 -34.75 11.76
N GLU A 579 -4.47 -35.65 12.48
CA GLU A 579 -5.46 -35.29 13.51
C GLU A 579 -4.79 -34.53 14.68
N ASN A 580 -5.54 -33.68 15.38
CA ASN A 580 -5.03 -32.84 16.49
C ASN A 580 -5.16 -33.51 17.88
N GLY A 581 -5.77 -34.70 17.96
CA GLY A 581 -5.97 -35.42 19.23
C GLY A 581 -6.98 -34.78 20.18
N GLY A 582 -7.88 -33.94 19.66
CA GLY A 582 -8.92 -33.24 20.40
C GLY A 582 -8.47 -31.96 21.10
N LEU A 583 -7.23 -31.52 20.88
CA LEU A 583 -6.67 -30.27 21.39
C LEU A 583 -6.34 -29.34 20.23
N THR A 584 -6.55 -28.02 20.44
CA THR A 584 -6.22 -27.03 19.42
C THR A 584 -4.74 -27.12 19.04
N ARG A 585 -4.45 -27.28 17.74
CA ARG A 585 -3.10 -27.33 17.18
C ARG A 585 -2.96 -26.32 16.05
N VAL A 586 -1.90 -25.52 16.12
CA VAL A 586 -1.46 -24.62 15.04
C VAL A 586 -0.33 -25.31 14.29
N THR A 587 -0.46 -25.41 12.97
CA THR A 587 0.53 -26.00 12.07
C THR A 587 1.02 -24.92 11.10
N THR A 588 2.33 -24.63 11.13
CA THR A 588 2.99 -23.83 10.09
C THR A 588 3.54 -24.77 9.03
N VAL A 589 3.00 -24.68 7.83
CA VAL A 589 3.48 -25.40 6.65
C VAL A 589 4.52 -24.55 5.95
N SER A 590 5.73 -25.07 5.77
CA SER A 590 6.85 -24.44 5.09
C SER A 590 7.64 -25.48 4.30
N TRP A 591 8.41 -25.04 3.31
CA TRP A 591 9.20 -25.93 2.46
C TRP A 591 10.65 -25.44 2.34
N ASP A 592 11.58 -26.39 2.24
CA ASP A 592 13.00 -26.13 1.95
C ASP A 592 13.17 -25.45 0.58
N ASP A 593 14.31 -24.79 0.36
CA ASP A 593 14.59 -23.97 -0.84
C ASP A 593 14.44 -24.72 -2.17
N ASP A 594 14.63 -26.03 -2.17
CA ASP A 594 14.51 -26.93 -3.33
C ASP A 594 13.18 -27.72 -3.37
N LYS A 595 12.26 -27.45 -2.43
CA LYS A 595 10.93 -28.08 -2.30
C LYS A 595 9.82 -27.04 -2.36
N GLY A 596 8.58 -27.49 -2.46
CA GLY A 596 7.41 -26.60 -2.45
C GLY A 596 7.24 -25.82 -3.75
N ILE A 597 6.76 -24.58 -3.65
CA ILE A 597 6.47 -23.74 -4.82
C ILE A 597 7.73 -23.12 -5.43
N LEU A 598 8.07 -23.46 -6.68
CA LEU A 598 9.24 -22.98 -7.41
C LEU A 598 8.85 -22.39 -8.76
N LEU A 599 9.77 -21.63 -9.36
CA LEU A 599 9.65 -21.15 -10.75
C LEU A 599 10.31 -22.14 -11.69
N GLN A 600 9.57 -22.60 -12.70
CA GLN A 600 10.11 -23.38 -13.81
C GLN A 600 10.25 -22.49 -15.06
N VAL A 601 11.45 -22.40 -15.63
CA VAL A 601 11.69 -21.60 -16.84
C VAL A 601 11.85 -22.52 -18.05
N LYS A 602 10.78 -22.65 -18.84
CA LYS A 602 10.77 -23.44 -20.11
C LYS A 602 11.09 -22.61 -21.34
N LYS A 603 10.89 -21.28 -21.27
CA LYS A 603 11.10 -20.32 -22.35
C LYS A 603 11.90 -19.11 -21.82
N PRO A 604 12.64 -18.38 -22.69
CA PRO A 604 13.31 -17.15 -22.27
C PRO A 604 12.36 -16.15 -21.62
N LEU A 605 12.81 -15.51 -20.54
CA LEU A 605 12.08 -14.44 -19.88
C LEU A 605 12.25 -13.12 -20.64
N GLU A 606 11.21 -12.29 -20.65
CA GLU A 606 11.32 -10.92 -21.11
C GLU A 606 12.20 -10.11 -20.17
N ASN A 607 13.12 -9.32 -20.73
CA ASN A 607 14.06 -8.55 -19.94
C ASN A 607 13.39 -7.31 -19.33
N GLY A 608 13.56 -7.11 -18.02
CA GLY A 608 13.14 -5.90 -17.33
C GLY A 608 11.64 -5.76 -17.08
N VAL A 609 10.87 -6.86 -17.13
CA VAL A 609 9.43 -6.88 -16.82
C VAL A 609 9.16 -7.77 -15.61
N SER A 610 8.09 -7.46 -14.88
CA SER A 610 7.61 -8.33 -13.80
C SER A 610 6.63 -9.34 -14.35
N TYR A 611 6.59 -10.52 -13.73
CA TYR A 611 5.56 -11.52 -13.94
C TYR A 611 4.77 -11.72 -12.65
N THR A 612 3.46 -11.90 -12.76
CA THR A 612 2.59 -12.07 -11.58
C THR A 612 1.57 -13.18 -11.80
N ALA A 613 1.18 -13.83 -10.70
CA ALA A 613 0.03 -14.73 -10.56
C ALA A 613 -0.28 -14.84 -9.05
N LYS A 614 -1.47 -15.29 -8.69
CA LYS A 614 -1.89 -15.52 -7.30
C LYS A 614 -1.97 -17.01 -7.01
N ILE A 615 -1.40 -17.41 -5.89
CA ILE A 615 -1.61 -18.76 -5.35
C ILE A 615 -2.81 -18.71 -4.42
N ILE A 616 -3.80 -19.55 -4.68
CA ILE A 616 -4.99 -19.70 -3.86
C ILE A 616 -4.83 -20.99 -3.05
N TRP A 617 -4.95 -20.84 -1.73
CA TRP A 617 -4.84 -21.95 -0.80
C TRP A 617 -6.23 -22.42 -0.36
N ARG A 618 -6.41 -23.73 -0.26
CA ARG A 618 -7.62 -24.33 0.28
C ARG A 618 -7.27 -25.40 1.30
N VAL A 619 -7.93 -25.37 2.43
CA VAL A 619 -7.87 -26.43 3.43
C VAL A 619 -9.14 -27.28 3.33
N GLU A 620 -8.97 -28.59 3.37
CA GLU A 620 -10.06 -29.57 3.34
C GLU A 620 -9.84 -30.62 4.43
N GLU A 621 -10.94 -31.08 5.03
CA GLU A 621 -10.97 -32.27 5.89
C GLU A 621 -10.95 -33.56 5.05
#